data_AF-A0A917DDN1-F1
#
_entry.id   AF-A0A917DDN1-F1
#
_cell.length_a   1.000
_cell.length_b   1.000
_cell.length_c   1.000
_cell.angle_alpha   90.00
_cell.angle_beta   90.00
_cell.angle_gamma   90.00
#
_symmetry.space_group_name_H-M   'P 1'
#
loop_
_entity.id
_entity.type
_entity.pdbx_description
1 polymer ?
#
loop_
_entity_poly.entity_id
_entity_poly.type
_entity_poly.pdbx_seq_one_letter_code
_entity_poly.pdbx_strand_id
1 'polypeptide(L)'
;MNSIRLANARTFQIDVASVSRDEAAASRISGAEARLASVEAGVAGNALATQALTTRVAATESGLSSTSSAVTTANARIDGVEGVNAGQATSISSLSGQVSTLNGQTSANAEAILGVSAEVAGAFASGLIRFQAVAAPGGVSSRIAILARASTGTGFVETGTYWDAMQDGTGRIVNLASRFIVTDGVTSVAPLIVSGGVVRLNVAYFNVLQSTNGQLVINGNGGGYISMSDNS
;
A
#
# COMPACT_ATOMS: atom_id res chain seq x y z
N MET A 1 27.64 138.05 -36.08
CA MET A 1 26.26 137.50 -36.21
C MET A 1 26.21 136.13 -36.88
N ASN A 2 26.92 135.88 -37.98
CA ASN A 2 26.85 134.59 -38.70
C ASN A 2 27.43 133.39 -37.91
N SER A 3 28.49 133.62 -37.14
CA SER A 3 29.16 132.60 -36.32
C SER A 3 28.30 132.05 -35.18
N ILE A 4 27.46 132.90 -34.57
CA ILE A 4 26.54 132.52 -33.47
C ILE A 4 25.37 131.68 -34.01
N ARG A 5 24.81 132.07 -35.16
CA ARG A 5 23.75 131.29 -35.83
C ARG A 5 24.22 129.89 -36.21
N LEU A 6 25.46 129.77 -36.69
CA LEU A 6 26.06 128.48 -37.04
C LEU A 6 26.34 127.60 -35.80
N ALA A 7 26.77 128.18 -34.69
CA ALA A 7 26.95 127.47 -33.42
C ALA A 7 25.62 126.92 -32.89
N ASN A 8 24.57 127.76 -32.86
CA ASN A 8 23.24 127.34 -32.40
C ASN A 8 22.63 126.23 -33.28
N ALA A 9 22.81 126.30 -34.60
CA ALA A 9 22.34 125.26 -35.53
C ALA A 9 23.07 123.92 -35.33
N ARG A 10 24.37 123.94 -35.02
CA ARG A 10 25.14 122.74 -34.69
C ARG A 10 24.72 122.13 -33.36
N THR A 11 24.52 122.94 -32.33
CA THR A 11 23.99 122.47 -31.04
C THR A 11 22.63 121.80 -31.22
N PHE A 12 21.71 122.44 -31.96
CA PHE A 12 20.39 121.86 -32.25
C PHE A 12 20.48 120.52 -33.02
N GLN A 13 21.33 120.42 -34.05
CA GLN A 13 21.54 119.16 -34.76
C GLN A 13 22.12 118.05 -33.87
N ILE A 14 23.02 118.40 -32.95
CA ILE A 14 23.57 117.45 -31.97
C ILE A 14 22.48 116.97 -31.02
N ASP A 15 21.66 117.89 -30.51
CA ASP A 15 20.55 117.59 -29.60
C ASP A 15 19.50 116.67 -30.27
N VAL A 16 19.13 116.97 -31.53
CA VAL A 16 18.22 116.13 -32.32
C VAL A 16 18.82 114.74 -32.57
N ALA A 17 20.11 114.64 -32.85
CA ALA A 17 20.79 113.37 -33.04
C ALA A 17 20.91 112.55 -31.76
N SER A 18 21.08 113.18 -30.59
CA SER A 18 21.03 112.46 -29.30
C SER A 18 19.63 111.97 -28.99
N VAL A 19 18.60 112.79 -29.18
CA VAL A 19 17.20 112.39 -28.97
C VAL A 19 16.85 111.18 -29.84
N SER A 20 17.21 111.21 -31.12
CA SER A 20 16.96 110.07 -32.04
C SER A 20 17.66 108.78 -31.60
N ARG A 21 18.86 108.87 -31.02
CA ARG A 21 19.58 107.70 -30.48
C ARG A 21 18.91 107.17 -29.21
N ASP A 22 18.45 108.06 -28.34
CA ASP A 22 17.78 107.71 -27.10
C ASP A 22 16.43 107.02 -27.38
N GLU A 23 15.66 107.49 -28.37
CA GLU A 23 14.43 106.84 -28.84
C GLU A 23 14.70 105.42 -29.37
N ALA A 24 15.76 105.23 -30.17
CA ALA A 24 16.15 103.92 -30.67
C ALA A 24 16.62 102.98 -29.54
N ALA A 25 17.33 103.51 -28.54
CA ALA A 25 17.72 102.76 -27.35
C ALA A 25 16.50 102.35 -26.51
N ALA A 26 15.55 103.26 -26.29
CA ALA A 26 14.30 102.99 -25.60
C ALA A 26 13.50 101.87 -26.28
N SER A 27 13.37 101.92 -27.61
CA SER A 27 12.70 100.87 -28.38
C SER A 27 13.37 99.49 -28.21
N ARG A 28 14.71 99.44 -28.25
CA ARG A 28 15.47 98.20 -28.02
C ARG A 28 15.30 97.66 -26.60
N ILE A 29 15.26 98.55 -25.60
CA ILE A 29 15.05 98.18 -24.19
C ILE A 29 13.66 97.57 -24.03
N SER A 30 12.60 98.23 -24.51
CA SER A 30 11.24 97.68 -24.44
C SER A 30 11.11 96.33 -25.15
N GLY A 31 11.80 96.15 -26.29
CA GLY A 31 11.85 94.85 -26.97
C GLY A 31 12.59 93.77 -26.15
N ALA A 32 13.66 94.12 -25.46
CA ALA A 32 14.39 93.21 -24.58
C ALA A 32 13.55 92.82 -23.34
N GLU A 33 12.85 93.78 -22.74
CA GLU A 33 11.92 93.55 -21.61
C GLU A 33 10.80 92.58 -21.99
N ALA A 34 10.19 92.75 -23.17
CA ALA A 34 9.16 91.85 -23.66
C ALA A 34 9.70 90.42 -23.89
N ARG A 35 10.92 90.29 -24.44
CA ARG A 35 11.58 88.99 -24.60
C ARG A 35 11.94 88.36 -23.26
N LEU A 36 12.40 89.16 -22.29
CA LEU A 36 12.69 88.70 -20.93
C LEU A 36 11.44 88.15 -20.26
N ALA A 37 10.33 88.90 -20.29
CA ALA A 37 9.05 88.45 -19.73
C ALA A 37 8.56 87.13 -20.37
N SER A 38 8.73 86.99 -21.70
CA SER A 38 8.39 85.73 -22.39
C SER A 38 9.30 84.57 -21.97
N VAL A 39 10.59 84.81 -21.77
CA VAL A 39 11.55 83.79 -21.30
C VAL A 39 11.23 83.38 -19.86
N GLU A 40 10.95 84.33 -18.98
CA GLU A 40 10.55 84.09 -17.58
C GLU A 40 9.29 83.23 -17.50
N ALA A 41 8.27 83.53 -18.33
CA ALA A 41 7.07 82.71 -18.43
C ALA A 41 7.38 81.27 -18.91
N GLY A 42 8.26 81.12 -19.89
CA GLY A 42 8.71 79.81 -20.38
C GLY A 42 9.47 79.01 -19.31
N VAL A 43 10.36 79.66 -18.57
CA VAL A 43 11.11 79.06 -17.46
C VAL A 43 10.15 78.60 -16.35
N ALA A 44 9.16 79.43 -16.00
CA ALA A 44 8.13 79.06 -15.03
C ALA A 44 7.32 77.84 -15.51
N GLY A 45 6.92 77.80 -16.78
CA GLY A 45 6.24 76.64 -17.38
C GLY A 45 7.09 75.36 -17.35
N ASN A 46 8.38 75.47 -17.68
CA ASN A 46 9.32 74.34 -17.63
C ASN A 46 9.53 73.84 -16.19
N ALA A 47 9.57 74.74 -15.21
CA ALA A 47 9.69 74.36 -13.80
C ALA A 47 8.47 73.55 -13.33
N LEU A 48 7.25 73.95 -13.73
CA LEU A 48 6.03 73.21 -13.44
C LEU A 48 6.00 71.84 -14.12
N ALA A 49 6.40 71.75 -15.40
CA ALA A 49 6.48 70.49 -16.12
C ALA A 49 7.50 69.52 -15.48
N THR A 50 8.64 70.05 -15.05
CA THR A 50 9.67 69.28 -14.34
C THR A 50 9.14 68.76 -13.01
N GLN A 51 8.44 69.60 -12.23
CA GLN A 51 7.82 69.17 -10.98
C GLN A 51 6.78 68.06 -11.19
N ALA A 52 5.93 68.17 -12.21
CA ALA A 52 4.96 67.13 -12.56
C ALA A 52 5.64 65.82 -12.97
N LEU A 53 6.74 65.89 -13.72
CA LEU A 53 7.52 64.71 -14.08
C LEU A 53 8.15 64.05 -12.84
N THR A 54 8.73 64.85 -11.93
CA THR A 54 9.28 64.34 -10.66
C THR A 54 8.24 63.58 -9.85
N THR A 55 7.01 64.12 -9.73
CA THR A 55 5.91 63.42 -9.04
C THR A 55 5.53 62.11 -9.73
N ARG A 56 5.44 62.08 -11.07
CA ARG A 56 5.11 60.87 -11.83
C ARG A 56 6.19 59.80 -11.72
N VAL A 57 7.46 60.20 -11.77
CA VAL A 57 8.60 59.28 -11.61
C VAL A 57 8.59 58.67 -10.21
N ALA A 58 8.43 59.47 -9.15
CA ALA A 58 8.34 58.97 -7.79
C ALA A 58 7.18 57.96 -7.59
N ALA A 59 6.01 58.24 -8.18
CA ALA A 59 4.88 57.31 -8.15
C ALA A 59 5.18 56.00 -8.90
N THR A 60 5.87 56.10 -10.05
CA THR A 60 6.28 54.93 -10.84
C THR A 60 7.30 54.08 -10.09
N GLU A 61 8.28 54.69 -9.44
CA GLU A 61 9.29 54.01 -8.63
C GLU A 61 8.67 53.26 -7.45
N SER A 62 7.67 53.87 -6.79
CA SER A 62 6.91 53.21 -5.73
C SER A 62 6.12 51.99 -6.25
N GLY A 63 5.48 52.12 -7.43
CA GLY A 63 4.79 51.01 -8.09
C GLY A 63 5.74 49.88 -8.51
N LEU A 64 6.93 50.22 -9.01
CA LEU A 64 7.96 49.25 -9.38
C LEU A 64 8.48 48.50 -8.15
N SER A 65 8.71 49.20 -7.03
CA SER A 65 9.11 48.59 -5.77
C SER A 65 8.07 47.58 -5.28
N SER A 66 6.79 47.96 -5.30
CA SER A 66 5.68 47.08 -4.92
C SER A 66 5.59 45.84 -5.81
N THR A 67 5.76 46.02 -7.13
CA THR A 67 5.75 44.92 -8.10
C THR A 67 6.94 43.98 -7.88
N SER A 68 8.13 44.51 -7.60
CA SER A 68 9.32 43.71 -7.29
C SER A 68 9.09 42.81 -6.08
N SER A 69 8.53 43.35 -4.99
CA SER A 69 8.18 42.56 -3.81
C SER A 69 7.14 41.48 -4.08
N ALA A 70 6.14 41.77 -4.92
CA ALA A 70 5.14 40.78 -5.34
C ALA A 70 5.77 39.65 -6.16
N VAL A 71 6.70 39.95 -7.07
CA VAL A 71 7.45 38.96 -7.85
C VAL A 71 8.31 38.08 -6.95
N THR A 72 9.05 38.66 -5.99
CA THR A 72 9.83 37.87 -5.02
C THR A 72 8.93 36.92 -4.23
N THR A 73 7.76 37.39 -3.79
CA THR A 73 6.79 36.56 -3.07
C THR A 73 6.23 35.44 -3.95
N ALA A 74 5.93 35.73 -5.22
CA ALA A 74 5.44 34.74 -6.17
C ALA A 74 6.49 33.64 -6.43
N ASN A 75 7.76 34.01 -6.60
CA ASN A 75 8.85 33.04 -6.79
C ASN A 75 8.98 32.11 -5.58
N ALA A 76 8.97 32.64 -4.35
CA ALA A 76 9.03 31.81 -3.15
C ALA A 76 7.83 30.84 -3.04
N ARG A 77 6.65 31.24 -3.51
CA ARG A 77 5.47 30.36 -3.57
C ARG A 77 5.62 29.26 -4.63
N ILE A 78 6.19 29.59 -5.79
CA ILE A 78 6.47 28.63 -6.86
C ILE A 78 7.47 27.58 -6.35
N ASP A 79 8.59 28.01 -5.76
CA ASP A 79 9.61 27.12 -5.19
C ASP A 79 8.98 26.15 -4.16
N GLY A 80 8.08 26.66 -3.31
CA GLY A 80 7.34 25.84 -2.34
C GLY A 80 6.44 24.79 -3.00
N VAL A 81 5.72 25.15 -4.06
CA VAL A 81 4.87 24.23 -4.83
C VAL A 81 5.71 23.16 -5.53
N GLU A 82 6.84 23.53 -6.11
CA GLU A 82 7.77 22.58 -6.75
C GLU A 82 8.30 21.55 -5.74
N GLY A 83 8.66 22.00 -4.53
CA GLY A 83 9.07 21.11 -3.44
C GLY A 83 7.96 20.12 -3.03
N VAL A 84 6.72 20.59 -2.90
CA VAL A 84 5.56 19.72 -2.61
C VAL A 84 5.35 18.69 -3.73
N ASN A 85 5.39 19.12 -4.99
CA ASN A 85 5.21 18.24 -6.14
C ASN A 85 6.29 17.14 -6.19
N ALA A 86 7.55 17.48 -5.92
CA ALA A 86 8.65 16.51 -5.85
C ALA A 86 8.45 15.47 -4.73
N GLY A 87 7.99 15.92 -3.55
CA GLY A 87 7.64 15.03 -2.44
C GLY A 87 6.47 14.10 -2.76
N GLN A 88 5.43 14.61 -3.42
CA GLN A 88 4.29 13.83 -3.89
C GLN A 88 4.71 12.78 -4.93
N ALA A 89 5.53 13.14 -5.92
CA ALA A 89 6.04 12.21 -6.93
C ALA A 89 6.82 11.04 -6.31
N THR A 90 7.66 11.34 -5.30
CA THR A 90 8.40 10.31 -4.55
C THR A 90 7.47 9.37 -3.78
N SER A 91 6.43 9.92 -3.15
CA SER A 91 5.42 9.15 -2.41
C SER A 91 4.62 8.24 -3.35
N ILE A 92 4.19 8.75 -4.51
CA ILE A 92 3.48 7.98 -5.53
C ILE A 92 4.33 6.83 -6.07
N SER A 93 5.62 7.08 -6.36
CA SER A 93 6.54 6.03 -6.81
C SER A 93 6.68 4.91 -5.76
N SER A 94 6.81 5.28 -4.49
CA SER A 94 6.89 4.33 -3.38
C SER A 94 5.62 3.49 -3.24
N LEU A 95 4.44 4.13 -3.32
CA LEU A 95 3.15 3.43 -3.28
C LEU A 95 2.99 2.49 -4.48
N SER A 96 3.40 2.90 -5.68
CA SER A 96 3.38 2.04 -6.87
C SER A 96 4.24 0.79 -6.68
N GLY A 97 5.43 0.93 -6.08
CA GLY A 97 6.30 -0.20 -5.75
C GLY A 97 5.69 -1.16 -4.71
N GLN A 98 5.04 -0.60 -3.68
CA GLN A 98 4.32 -1.39 -2.67
C GLN A 98 3.15 -2.17 -3.28
N VAL A 99 2.34 -1.53 -4.14
CA VAL A 99 1.22 -2.20 -4.84
C VAL A 99 1.73 -3.34 -5.72
N SER A 100 2.84 -3.14 -6.44
CA SER A 100 3.45 -4.21 -7.24
C SER A 100 3.88 -5.40 -6.38
N THR A 101 4.46 -5.14 -5.20
CA THR A 101 4.85 -6.19 -4.25
C THR A 101 3.64 -6.94 -3.72
N LEU A 102 2.58 -6.23 -3.32
CA LEU A 102 1.34 -6.82 -2.82
C LEU A 102 0.65 -7.70 -3.88
N ASN A 103 0.66 -7.27 -5.15
CA ASN A 103 0.12 -8.06 -6.24
C ASN A 103 0.89 -9.39 -6.40
N GLY A 104 2.23 -9.34 -6.34
CA GLY A 104 3.06 -10.55 -6.37
C GLY A 104 2.76 -11.51 -5.21
N GLN A 105 2.64 -10.99 -3.99
CA GLN A 105 2.28 -11.78 -2.80
C GLN A 105 0.87 -12.37 -2.90
N THR A 106 -0.09 -11.61 -3.42
CA THR A 106 -1.47 -12.05 -3.58
C THR A 106 -1.56 -13.21 -4.57
N SER A 107 -0.86 -13.11 -5.71
CA SER A 107 -0.78 -14.20 -6.68
C SER A 107 -0.12 -15.44 -6.08
N ALA A 108 1.00 -15.29 -5.36
CA ALA A 108 1.66 -16.42 -4.70
C ALA A 108 0.76 -17.12 -3.67
N ASN A 109 0.01 -16.34 -2.88
CA ASN A 109 -0.97 -16.88 -1.93
C ASN A 109 -2.12 -17.59 -2.65
N ALA A 110 -2.62 -17.06 -3.76
CA ALA A 110 -3.66 -17.72 -4.55
C ALA A 110 -3.18 -19.08 -5.09
N GLU A 111 -1.96 -19.16 -5.62
CA GLU A 111 -1.35 -20.42 -6.06
C GLU A 111 -1.17 -21.41 -4.90
N ALA A 112 -0.71 -20.94 -3.74
CA ALA A 112 -0.58 -21.79 -2.55
C ALA A 112 -1.94 -22.35 -2.10
N ILE A 113 -2.99 -21.52 -2.10
CA ILE A 113 -4.36 -21.94 -1.76
C ILE A 113 -4.88 -22.96 -2.78
N LEU A 114 -4.65 -22.75 -4.08
CA LEU A 114 -5.01 -23.71 -5.12
C LEU A 114 -4.29 -25.04 -4.93
N GLY A 115 -3.00 -25.02 -4.58
CA GLY A 115 -2.23 -26.21 -4.24
C GLY A 115 -2.81 -26.98 -3.06
N VAL A 116 -3.06 -26.29 -1.94
CA VAL A 116 -3.70 -26.90 -0.76
C VAL A 116 -5.09 -27.45 -1.08
N SER A 117 -5.89 -26.70 -1.83
CA SER A 117 -7.24 -27.12 -2.26
C SER A 117 -7.16 -28.39 -3.12
N ALA A 118 -6.21 -28.47 -4.05
CA ALA A 118 -6.00 -29.64 -4.88
C ALA A 118 -5.52 -30.86 -4.08
N GLU A 119 -4.64 -30.66 -3.08
CA GLU A 119 -4.19 -31.73 -2.18
C GLU A 119 -5.33 -32.27 -1.33
N VAL A 120 -6.12 -31.38 -0.72
CA VAL A 120 -7.32 -31.73 0.06
C VAL A 120 -8.34 -32.43 -0.84
N ALA A 121 -8.68 -31.85 -2.00
CA ALA A 121 -9.60 -32.47 -2.95
C ALA A 121 -9.07 -33.84 -3.42
N GLY A 122 -7.77 -33.97 -3.69
CA GLY A 122 -7.14 -35.24 -4.03
C GLY A 122 -7.33 -36.29 -2.94
N ALA A 123 -7.06 -35.95 -1.68
CA ALA A 123 -7.21 -36.86 -0.54
C ALA A 123 -8.67 -37.29 -0.29
N PHE A 124 -9.60 -36.33 -0.36
CA PHE A 124 -11.03 -36.57 -0.05
C PHE A 124 -11.83 -37.08 -1.26
N ALA A 125 -11.70 -36.49 -2.45
CA ALA A 125 -12.44 -36.88 -3.66
C ALA A 125 -11.98 -38.23 -4.21
N SER A 126 -10.71 -38.60 -4.04
CA SER A 126 -10.23 -39.95 -4.34
C SER A 126 -10.73 -41.00 -3.34
N GLY A 127 -11.43 -40.57 -2.27
CA GLY A 127 -11.93 -41.45 -1.21
C GLY A 127 -10.81 -42.17 -0.46
N LEU A 128 -9.58 -41.61 -0.46
CA LEU A 128 -8.43 -42.22 0.19
C LEU A 128 -8.57 -42.21 1.71
N ILE A 129 -9.27 -41.21 2.25
CA ILE A 129 -9.65 -41.13 3.66
C ILE A 129 -11.10 -40.63 3.78
N ARG A 130 -11.92 -41.31 4.56
CA ARG A 130 -13.29 -40.89 4.87
C ARG A 130 -13.58 -41.01 6.37
N PHE A 131 -14.10 -39.93 6.94
CA PHE A 131 -14.70 -39.89 8.27
C PHE A 131 -16.21 -39.77 8.12
N GLN A 132 -16.97 -40.70 8.69
CA GLN A 132 -18.42 -40.65 8.62
C GLN A 132 -19.04 -41.13 9.93
N ALA A 133 -20.04 -40.40 10.41
CA ALA A 133 -21.00 -40.94 11.36
C ALA A 133 -21.97 -41.82 10.57
N VAL A 134 -21.99 -43.12 10.84
CA VAL A 134 -22.79 -44.09 10.08
C VAL A 134 -24.05 -44.41 10.87
N ALA A 135 -25.17 -44.62 10.17
CA ALA A 135 -26.39 -45.15 10.78
C ALA A 135 -26.07 -46.46 11.53
N ALA A 136 -26.33 -46.45 12.83
CA ALA A 136 -26.08 -47.57 13.71
C ALA A 136 -27.05 -48.72 13.41
N PRO A 137 -26.56 -49.95 13.16
CA PRO A 137 -27.40 -51.14 13.21
C PRO A 137 -28.04 -51.28 14.60
N GLY A 138 -29.17 -51.98 14.71
CA GLY A 138 -29.90 -52.14 15.97
C GLY A 138 -28.98 -52.53 17.14
N GLY A 139 -29.02 -51.74 18.22
CA GLY A 139 -28.18 -51.92 19.42
C GLY A 139 -27.01 -50.93 19.57
N VAL A 140 -26.65 -50.18 18.52
CA VAL A 140 -25.61 -49.13 18.58
C VAL A 140 -26.26 -47.73 18.68
N SER A 141 -25.79 -46.88 19.58
CA SER A 141 -26.27 -45.50 19.79
C SER A 141 -25.56 -44.51 18.85
N SER A 142 -24.26 -44.72 18.63
CA SER A 142 -23.47 -43.93 17.68
C SER A 142 -22.31 -44.74 17.10
N ARG A 143 -22.07 -44.60 15.80
CA ARG A 143 -20.93 -45.21 15.10
C ARG A 143 -20.12 -44.14 14.38
N ILE A 144 -18.81 -44.14 14.61
CA ILE A 144 -17.84 -43.41 13.79
C ILE A 144 -17.06 -44.42 12.96
N ALA A 145 -16.93 -44.17 11.66
CA ALA A 145 -16.07 -44.96 10.77
C ALA A 145 -14.90 -44.09 10.27
N ILE A 146 -13.70 -44.64 10.37
CA ILE A 146 -12.48 -44.09 9.77
C ILE A 146 -12.02 -45.10 8.74
N LEU A 147 -12.11 -44.73 7.47
CA LEU A 147 -11.87 -45.62 6.35
C LEU A 147 -10.74 -45.06 5.50
N ALA A 148 -9.84 -45.93 5.06
CA ALA A 148 -8.78 -45.59 4.12
C ALA A 148 -8.83 -46.51 2.90
N ARG A 149 -8.48 -45.95 1.74
CA ARG A 149 -8.46 -46.67 0.45
C ARG A 149 -7.06 -46.62 -0.14
N ALA A 150 -6.59 -47.75 -0.67
CA ALA A 150 -5.24 -47.85 -1.25
C ALA A 150 -5.10 -47.25 -2.67
N SER A 151 -6.19 -47.15 -3.45
CA SER A 151 -6.17 -46.49 -4.77
C SER A 151 -7.59 -46.13 -5.24
N THR A 152 -7.70 -45.28 -6.25
CA THR A 152 -8.95 -44.94 -6.95
C THR A 152 -9.42 -46.01 -7.94
N GLY A 153 -8.65 -47.09 -8.14
CA GLY A 153 -8.94 -48.17 -9.09
C GLY A 153 -10.06 -49.14 -8.65
N THR A 154 -10.44 -50.06 -9.54
CA THR A 154 -11.59 -50.98 -9.40
C THR A 154 -11.40 -52.10 -8.37
N GLY A 155 -10.18 -52.28 -7.83
CA GLY A 155 -9.92 -53.19 -6.70
C GLY A 155 -10.06 -52.47 -5.36
N PHE A 156 -11.17 -52.69 -4.66
CA PHE A 156 -11.41 -52.13 -3.33
C PHE A 156 -10.56 -52.88 -2.27
N VAL A 157 -9.49 -52.25 -1.79
CA VAL A 157 -8.92 -52.61 -0.48
C VAL A 157 -9.40 -51.54 0.49
N GLU A 158 -10.56 -51.78 1.09
CA GLU A 158 -11.08 -50.98 2.20
C GLU A 158 -10.44 -51.51 3.48
N THR A 159 -9.60 -50.68 4.10
CA THR A 159 -9.15 -50.91 5.47
C THR A 159 -9.72 -49.81 6.35
N GLY A 160 -10.19 -50.14 7.54
CA GLY A 160 -10.79 -49.13 8.41
C GLY A 160 -11.20 -49.64 9.76
N THR A 161 -11.56 -48.69 10.62
CA THR A 161 -12.00 -48.97 11.98
C THR A 161 -13.38 -48.35 12.23
N TYR A 162 -14.23 -49.10 12.91
CA TYR A 162 -15.56 -48.68 13.34
C TYR A 162 -15.61 -48.63 14.85
N TRP A 163 -15.97 -47.48 15.39
CA TRP A 163 -16.07 -47.25 16.82
C TRP A 163 -17.54 -47.08 17.17
N ASP A 164 -18.07 -48.05 17.92
CA ASP A 164 -19.46 -48.15 18.31
C ASP A 164 -19.60 -47.84 19.80
N ALA A 165 -20.52 -46.93 20.13
CA ALA A 165 -21.08 -46.83 21.48
C ALA A 165 -22.43 -47.54 21.49
N MET A 166 -22.60 -48.56 22.33
CA MET A 166 -23.81 -49.37 22.41
C MET A 166 -24.82 -48.80 23.41
N GLN A 167 -26.09 -49.17 23.25
CA GLN A 167 -27.17 -48.73 24.15
C GLN A 167 -27.05 -49.32 25.57
N ASP A 168 -26.33 -50.43 25.72
CA ASP A 168 -26.04 -51.08 27.01
C ASP A 168 -24.88 -50.44 27.79
N GLY A 169 -24.33 -49.33 27.28
CA GLY A 169 -23.20 -48.60 27.88
C GLY A 169 -21.83 -49.16 27.54
N THR A 170 -21.74 -50.20 26.72
CA THR A 170 -20.46 -50.77 26.27
C THR A 170 -19.93 -50.12 24.99
N GLY A 171 -18.63 -50.25 24.76
CA GLY A 171 -17.96 -49.79 23.54
C GLY A 171 -17.38 -50.94 22.74
N ARG A 172 -17.42 -50.84 21.40
CA ARG A 172 -16.81 -51.83 20.50
C ARG A 172 -16.00 -51.14 19.41
N ILE A 173 -14.78 -51.62 19.19
CA ILE A 173 -13.94 -51.26 18.05
C ILE A 173 -13.83 -52.45 17.12
N VAL A 174 -14.22 -52.28 15.86
CA VAL A 174 -14.09 -53.30 14.82
C VAL A 174 -13.09 -52.83 13.79
N ASN A 175 -12.02 -53.60 13.59
CA ASN A 175 -11.03 -53.34 12.54
C ASN A 175 -11.31 -54.24 11.34
N LEU A 176 -11.64 -53.63 10.21
CA LEU A 176 -11.79 -54.31 8.92
C LEU A 176 -10.47 -54.18 8.17
N ALA A 177 -9.69 -55.26 8.14
CA ALA A 177 -8.42 -55.31 7.41
C ALA A 177 -8.04 -56.76 7.10
N SER A 178 -7.33 -56.99 5.99
CA SER A 178 -6.73 -58.31 5.68
C SER A 178 -5.66 -58.72 6.68
N ARG A 179 -5.02 -57.73 7.33
CA ARG A 179 -4.05 -57.92 8.41
C ARG A 179 -4.23 -56.85 9.47
N PHE A 180 -4.30 -57.26 10.73
CA PHE A 180 -4.16 -56.37 11.88
C PHE A 180 -2.85 -56.73 12.60
N ILE A 181 -1.93 -55.77 12.68
CA ILE A 181 -0.59 -55.96 13.22
C ILE A 181 -0.38 -54.90 14.30
N VAL A 182 -0.02 -55.34 15.50
CA VAL A 182 0.49 -54.48 16.57
C VAL A 182 2.01 -54.60 16.55
N THR A 183 2.74 -53.50 16.42
CA THR A 183 4.22 -53.47 16.32
C THR A 183 4.75 -52.19 16.98
N ASP A 184 6.00 -52.22 17.46
CA ASP A 184 6.72 -51.06 17.99
C ASP A 184 7.42 -50.24 16.88
N GLY A 185 7.37 -50.71 15.63
CA GLY A 185 7.98 -50.07 14.47
C GLY A 185 9.50 -50.16 14.40
N VAL A 186 10.16 -50.81 15.37
CA VAL A 186 11.63 -50.88 15.47
C VAL A 186 12.12 -52.33 15.45
N THR A 187 11.35 -53.27 16.01
CA THR A 187 11.65 -54.70 15.97
C THR A 187 10.62 -55.44 15.12
N SER A 188 11.06 -56.45 14.35
CA SER A 188 10.17 -57.29 13.54
C SER A 188 9.26 -58.21 14.38
N VAL A 189 9.22 -58.04 15.70
CA VAL A 189 8.40 -58.82 16.61
C VAL A 189 7.03 -58.16 16.72
N ALA A 190 6.08 -58.62 15.91
CA ALA A 190 4.68 -58.25 16.09
C ALA A 190 4.06 -59.12 17.21
N PRO A 191 3.75 -58.57 18.40
CA PRO A 191 3.13 -59.34 19.50
C PRO A 191 1.81 -60.01 19.12
N LEU A 192 1.02 -59.39 18.23
CA LEU A 192 -0.26 -59.89 17.73
C LEU A 192 -0.36 -59.66 16.22
N ILE A 193 -0.59 -60.73 15.46
CA ILE A 193 -0.94 -60.68 14.05
C ILE A 193 -2.23 -61.47 13.83
N VAL A 194 -3.25 -60.83 13.27
CA VAL A 194 -4.39 -61.54 12.69
C VAL A 194 -4.22 -61.55 11.18
N SER A 195 -4.08 -62.74 10.58
CA SER A 195 -3.86 -62.88 9.13
C SER A 195 -4.42 -64.20 8.62
N GLY A 196 -5.22 -64.15 7.55
CA GLY A 196 -5.86 -65.33 6.97
C GLY A 196 -6.79 -66.04 7.95
N GLY A 197 -7.46 -65.30 8.84
CA GLY A 197 -8.38 -65.84 9.86
C GLY A 197 -7.71 -66.45 11.09
N VAL A 198 -6.37 -66.48 11.15
CA VAL A 198 -5.62 -67.04 12.28
C VAL A 198 -4.98 -65.94 13.11
N VAL A 199 -5.22 -65.99 14.42
CA VAL A 199 -4.51 -65.17 15.42
C VAL A 199 -3.16 -65.82 15.70
N ARG A 200 -2.08 -65.09 15.43
CA ARG A 200 -0.71 -65.46 15.80
C ARG A 200 -0.25 -64.53 16.93
N LEU A 201 0.15 -65.14 18.03
CA LEU A 201 0.73 -64.48 19.19
C LEU A 201 2.16 -64.97 19.34
N ASN A 202 3.12 -64.07 19.54
CA ASN A 202 4.49 -64.48 19.82
C ASN A 202 4.61 -65.06 21.24
N VAL A 203 4.06 -64.33 22.22
CA VAL A 203 3.92 -64.75 23.61
C VAL A 203 2.56 -64.26 24.10
N ALA A 204 1.82 -65.11 24.82
CA ALA A 204 0.53 -64.77 25.40
C ALA A 204 0.53 -65.05 26.91
N TYR A 205 0.19 -64.04 27.70
CA TYR A 205 -0.18 -64.21 29.11
C TYR A 205 -1.71 -64.25 29.19
N PHE A 206 -2.25 -65.36 29.67
CA PHE A 206 -3.69 -65.59 29.70
C PHE A 206 -4.08 -66.33 30.98
N ASN A 207 -5.30 -66.07 31.46
CA ASN A 207 -5.86 -66.81 32.58
C ASN A 207 -6.45 -68.14 32.11
N VAL A 208 -7.19 -68.14 31.01
CA VAL A 208 -7.76 -69.35 30.38
C VAL A 208 -7.75 -69.18 28.86
N LEU A 209 -7.29 -70.20 28.14
CA LEU A 209 -7.50 -70.36 26.70
C LEU A 209 -8.37 -71.59 26.47
N GLN A 210 -9.58 -71.38 25.96
CA GLN A 210 -10.59 -72.42 25.84
C GLN A 210 -11.12 -72.49 24.41
N SER A 211 -11.30 -73.70 23.88
CA SER A 211 -11.99 -73.91 22.61
C SER A 211 -13.47 -73.54 22.73
N THR A 212 -14.08 -73.08 21.64
CA THR A 212 -15.49 -72.63 21.63
C THR A 212 -16.47 -73.70 22.14
N ASN A 213 -16.17 -74.98 21.91
CA ASN A 213 -16.97 -76.12 22.37
C ASN A 213 -16.61 -76.60 23.79
N GLY A 214 -15.70 -75.91 24.47
CA GLY A 214 -15.25 -76.23 25.83
C GLY A 214 -14.45 -77.53 25.98
N GLN A 215 -14.19 -78.24 24.89
CA GLN A 215 -13.50 -79.53 24.94
C GLN A 215 -12.01 -79.41 25.24
N LEU A 216 -11.37 -78.29 24.88
CA LEU A 216 -10.00 -77.97 25.25
C LEU A 216 -9.99 -76.74 26.15
N VAL A 217 -9.41 -76.88 27.34
CA VAL A 217 -9.18 -75.78 28.27
C VAL A 217 -7.71 -75.81 28.71
N ILE A 218 -7.02 -74.69 28.50
CA ILE A 218 -5.67 -74.43 29.02
C ILE A 218 -5.81 -73.36 30.09
N ASN A 219 -5.60 -73.73 31.34
CA ASN A 219 -5.66 -72.83 32.47
C ASN A 219 -4.25 -72.33 32.82
N GLY A 220 -4.02 -71.01 32.73
CA GLY A 220 -2.76 -70.35 33.03
C GLY A 220 -2.63 -69.88 34.48
N ASN A 221 -3.63 -70.12 35.33
CA ASN A 221 -3.67 -69.65 36.71
C ASN A 221 -3.17 -70.73 37.71
N GLY A 222 -2.41 -70.31 38.72
CA GLY A 222 -2.26 -70.94 40.06
C GLY A 222 -1.90 -72.43 40.21
N GLY A 223 -1.66 -73.16 39.12
CA GLY A 223 -1.42 -74.61 39.11
C GLY A 223 -1.72 -75.24 37.75
N GLY A 224 -1.43 -74.51 36.68
CA GLY A 224 -2.02 -74.67 35.34
C GLY A 224 -2.19 -76.11 34.86
N TYR A 225 -3.33 -76.37 34.23
CA TYR A 225 -3.67 -77.68 33.68
C TYR A 225 -4.17 -77.54 32.24
N ILE A 226 -4.01 -78.62 31.48
CA ILE A 226 -4.67 -78.81 30.19
C ILE A 226 -5.74 -79.88 30.40
N SER A 227 -7.00 -79.52 30.18
CA SER A 227 -8.12 -80.45 30.24
C SER A 227 -8.65 -80.69 28.83
N MET A 228 -8.84 -81.96 28.51
CA MET A 228 -9.53 -82.42 27.31
C MET A 228 -10.73 -83.26 27.74
N SER A 229 -11.94 -82.89 27.35
CA SER A 229 -13.15 -83.71 27.61
C SER A 229 -13.55 -84.45 26.34
N ASP A 230 -13.64 -85.78 26.44
CA ASP A 230 -14.13 -86.63 25.37
C ASP A 230 -15.66 -86.71 25.51
N ASN A 231 -16.38 -86.05 24.61
CA ASN A 231 -17.84 -86.07 24.59
C ASN A 231 -18.24 -87.01 23.47
N SER A 232 -18.60 -88.25 23.81
CA SER A 232 -19.31 -89.16 22.90
C SER A 232 -20.72 -88.62 22.64
#